data_AF-A0AAJ1R439-F1
#
_entry.id   AF-A0AAJ1R439-F1
#
_cell.length_a   1.000
_cell.length_b   1.000
_cell.length_c   1.000
_cell.angle_alpha   90.00
_cell.angle_beta   90.00
_cell.angle_gamma   90.00
#
_symmetry.space_group_name_H-M   'P 1'
#
loop_
_entity.id
_entity.type
_entity.pdbx_description
1 polymer ?
#
loop_
_entity_poly.entity_id
_entity_poly.type
_entity_poly.pdbx_seq_one_letter_code
_entity_poly.pdbx_strand_id
1 'polypeptide(L)'
;MILEINESRKFIFISTKNNVTYQFTSRCTYMFNETYNGFTYVFEVYEESKESDDSFSLILLEMENETDLKVVDLYPDSSKYYLGKGISISLLLKCREIFGKRIISSSNLKKSDNYCEWNTPEAIDKVWNPLVKSGKAIYDQDEDLYVVI
;
A
#
# COMPACT_ATOMS: atom_id res chain seq x y z
N MET A 1 3.63 -6.27 28.90
CA MET A 1 4.98 -6.32 28.31
C MET A 1 4.84 -6.95 26.94
N ILE A 2 4.56 -6.13 25.92
CA ILE A 2 4.48 -6.60 24.54
C ILE A 2 5.89 -6.49 23.98
N LEU A 3 6.44 -7.61 23.52
CA LEU A 3 7.72 -7.65 22.82
C LEU A 3 7.53 -6.94 21.48
N GLU A 4 8.17 -5.79 21.28
CA GLU A 4 8.30 -5.17 19.96
C GLU A 4 9.14 -6.10 19.07
N ILE A 5 8.46 -6.88 18.23
CA ILE A 5 9.11 -7.57 17.12
C ILE A 5 9.28 -6.54 16.00
N ASN A 6 10.37 -5.76 16.06
CA ASN A 6 10.76 -4.87 14.97
C ASN A 6 11.51 -5.67 13.90
N GLU A 7 10.78 -6.43 13.09
CA GLU A 7 11.34 -7.02 11.88
C GLU A 7 11.37 -5.96 10.77
N SER A 8 12.58 -5.58 10.33
CA SER A 8 12.75 -4.75 9.14
C SER A 8 13.14 -5.62 7.95
N ARG A 9 12.40 -5.50 6.84
CA ARG A 9 12.69 -6.15 5.57
C ARG A 9 12.94 -5.11 4.50
N LYS A 10 13.86 -5.40 3.59
CA LYS A 10 14.12 -4.57 2.40
C LYS A 10 13.90 -5.38 1.14
N PHE A 11 13.26 -4.77 0.15
CA PHE A 11 13.13 -5.36 -1.17
C PHE A 11 13.17 -4.29 -2.26
N ILE A 12 13.64 -4.71 -3.44
CA ILE A 12 13.67 -3.88 -4.64
C ILE A 12 12.45 -4.23 -5.49
N PHE A 13 11.86 -3.21 -6.11
CA PHE A 13 10.80 -3.41 -7.09
C PHE A 13 10.92 -2.41 -8.24
N ILE A 14 10.30 -2.80 -9.35
CA ILE A 14 10.31 -2.04 -10.60
C ILE A 14 8.94 -1.42 -10.80
N SER A 15 8.91 -0.14 -11.16
CA SER A 15 7.71 0.54 -11.60
C SER A 15 7.88 1.06 -13.01
N THR A 16 6.96 0.72 -13.91
CA THR A 16 6.96 1.22 -15.29
C THR A 16 5.74 2.11 -15.50
N LYS A 17 5.97 3.36 -15.90
CA LYS A 17 4.91 4.31 -16.24
C LYS A 17 5.30 5.09 -17.50
N ASN A 18 4.38 5.19 -18.46
CA ASN A 18 4.59 5.93 -19.71
C ASN A 18 5.90 5.54 -20.43
N ASN A 19 6.21 4.24 -20.49
CA ASN A 19 7.45 3.67 -21.05
C ASN A 19 8.75 4.07 -20.32
N VAL A 20 8.66 4.75 -19.18
CA VAL A 20 9.80 5.00 -18.29
C VAL A 20 9.79 3.96 -17.18
N THR A 21 10.95 3.38 -16.90
CA THR A 21 11.12 2.38 -15.85
C THR A 21 11.94 2.97 -14.71
N TYR A 22 11.44 2.79 -13.50
CA TYR A 22 12.04 3.22 -12.24
C TYR A 22 12.34 2.00 -11.39
N GLN A 23 13.45 2.03 -10.66
CA GLN A 23 13.79 1.04 -9.66
C GLN A 23 13.76 1.69 -8.29
N PHE A 24 13.00 1.11 -7.37
CA PHE A 24 12.86 1.61 -6.00
C PHE A 24 13.30 0.55 -4.99
N THR A 25 13.83 1.02 -3.87
CA THR A 25 13.98 0.23 -2.65
C THR A 25 12.81 0.54 -1.74
N SER A 26 12.17 -0.51 -1.22
CA SER A 26 11.23 -0.39 -0.11
C SER A 26 11.85 -0.97 1.15
N ARG A 27 11.77 -0.20 2.24
CA ARG A 27 12.00 -0.67 3.60
C ARG A 27 10.64 -0.86 4.27
N CYS A 28 10.41 -2.04 4.81
CA CYS A 28 9.19 -2.41 5.51
C CYS A 28 9.52 -2.66 6.97
N THR A 29 8.72 -2.09 7.87
CA THR A 29 8.76 -2.36 9.31
C THR A 29 7.41 -2.91 9.74
N TYR A 30 7.43 -4.03 10.45
CA TYR A 30 6.23 -4.60 11.06
C TYR A 30 6.14 -4.18 12.54
N MET A 31 5.04 -3.55 12.94
CA MET A 31 4.87 -3.06 14.31
C MET A 31 3.40 -2.90 14.69
N PHE A 32 3.11 -2.87 16.00
CA PHE A 32 1.78 -2.48 16.47
C PHE A 32 1.60 -0.96 16.34
N ASN A 33 0.47 -0.53 15.77
CA ASN A 33 0.14 0.87 15.59
C ASN A 33 -1.12 1.24 16.38
N GLU A 34 -0.97 2.13 17.36
CA GLU A 34 -2.06 2.55 18.25
C GLU A 34 -3.18 3.29 17.53
N THR A 35 -2.86 4.05 16.47
CA THR A 35 -3.86 4.78 15.66
C THR A 35 -4.84 3.81 15.01
N TYR A 36 -4.35 2.66 14.56
CA TYR A 36 -5.16 1.62 13.90
C TYR A 36 -5.56 0.48 14.83
N ASN A 37 -5.10 0.51 16.09
CA ASN A 37 -5.28 -0.56 17.08
C ASN A 37 -4.97 -1.97 16.52
N GLY A 38 -3.85 -2.11 15.80
CA GLY A 38 -3.50 -3.37 15.14
C GLY A 38 -2.07 -3.40 14.63
N PHE A 39 -1.64 -4.56 14.15
CA PHE A 39 -0.33 -4.72 13.54
C PHE A 39 -0.30 -4.18 12.12
N THR A 40 0.69 -3.36 11.81
CA THR A 40 0.86 -2.75 10.51
C THR A 40 2.21 -3.07 9.89
N TYR A 41 2.22 -3.14 8.57
CA TYR A 41 3.40 -3.06 7.74
C TYR A 41 3.53 -1.62 7.24
N VAL A 42 4.54 -0.92 7.72
CA VAL A 42 4.86 0.45 7.30
C VAL A 42 5.98 0.39 6.27
N PHE A 43 5.73 0.91 5.07
CA PHE A 43 6.66 0.91 3.96
C PHE A 43 7.17 2.32 3.72
N GLU A 44 8.49 2.46 3.67
CA GLU A 44 9.19 3.64 3.17
C GLU A 44 9.82 3.29 1.83
N VAL A 45 9.56 4.08 0.80
CA VAL A 45 10.04 3.82 -0.57
C VAL A 45 10.91 4.96 -1.05
N TYR A 46 12.08 4.63 -1.57
CA TYR A 46 13.06 5.61 -2.05
C TYR A 46 13.90 5.05 -3.21
N GLU A 47 14.62 5.92 -3.92
CA GLU A 47 15.65 5.54 -4.90
C GLU A 47 17.03 5.64 -4.21
N GLU A 48 17.86 4.58 -4.23
CA GLU A 48 19.17 4.57 -3.54
C GLU A 48 20.12 5.70 -3.98
N SER A 49 19.98 6.19 -5.23
CA SER A 49 20.79 7.28 -5.78
C SER A 49 20.29 8.68 -5.40
N LYS A 50 19.18 8.77 -4.67
CA LYS A 50 18.55 10.01 -4.20
C LYS A 50 18.67 10.04 -2.69
N GLU A 51 19.31 11.08 -2.16
CA GLU A 51 19.44 11.27 -0.70
C GLU A 51 18.07 11.25 -0.02
N SER A 52 18.07 10.66 1.18
CA SER A 52 16.93 10.12 1.94
C SER A 52 15.94 11.14 2.50
N ASP A 53 15.92 12.37 1.99
CA ASP A 53 15.13 13.46 2.58
C ASP A 53 13.63 13.36 2.23
N ASP A 54 13.24 12.42 1.36
CA ASP A 54 11.84 12.22 0.96
C ASP A 54 11.58 10.78 0.53
N SER A 55 10.39 10.28 0.88
CA SER A 55 9.98 8.91 0.64
C SER A 55 8.54 8.82 0.16
N PHE A 56 8.17 7.72 -0.48
CA PHE A 56 6.77 7.35 -0.64
C PHE A 56 6.39 6.39 0.49
N SER A 57 5.27 6.65 1.15
CA SER A 57 4.79 5.86 2.27
C SER A 57 3.55 5.02 1.89
N LEU A 58 3.51 3.81 2.43
CA LEU A 58 2.34 2.93 2.39
C LEU A 58 2.20 2.29 3.77
N ILE A 59 0.98 2.23 4.28
CA ILE A 59 0.67 1.47 5.50
C ILE A 59 -0.37 0.42 5.18
N LEU A 60 -0.04 -0.84 5.49
CA LEU A 60 -0.96 -1.96 5.43
C LEU A 60 -1.28 -2.44 6.84
N LEU A 61 -2.56 -2.51 7.19
CA LEU A 61 -3.06 -3.10 8.43
C LEU A 61 -3.31 -4.60 8.22
N GLU A 62 -2.81 -5.41 9.14
CA GLU A 62 -3.14 -6.84 9.19
C GLU A 62 -4.53 -7.06 9.76
N MET A 63 -5.37 -7.75 9.00
CA MET A 63 -6.75 -8.02 9.37
C MET A 63 -6.84 -9.25 10.28
N GLU A 64 -7.88 -9.31 11.12
CA GLU A 64 -8.11 -10.43 12.05
C GLU A 64 -8.25 -11.80 11.37
N ASN A 65 -8.60 -11.83 10.07
CA ASN A 65 -8.68 -13.07 9.30
C ASN A 65 -7.32 -13.63 8.88
N GLU A 66 -6.23 -12.91 9.15
CA GLU A 66 -4.83 -13.24 8.84
C GLU A 66 -4.51 -13.42 7.34
N THR A 67 -5.51 -13.44 6.45
CA THR A 67 -5.35 -13.60 5.00
C THR A 67 -5.27 -12.28 4.26
N ASP A 68 -5.71 -11.20 4.89
CA ASP A 68 -5.86 -9.90 4.25
C ASP A 68 -4.97 -8.83 4.89
N LEU A 69 -4.47 -7.95 4.03
CA LEU A 69 -3.80 -6.72 4.39
C LEU A 69 -4.60 -5.55 3.84
N LYS A 70 -5.08 -4.67 4.71
CA LYS A 70 -5.88 -3.51 4.32
C LYS A 70 -5.00 -2.28 4.13
N VAL A 71 -5.12 -1.63 2.99
CA VAL A 71 -4.49 -0.32 2.75
C VAL A 71 -5.18 0.73 3.61
N VAL A 72 -4.45 1.31 4.56
CA VAL A 72 -4.92 2.38 5.45
C VAL A 72 -4.22 3.71 5.20
N ASP A 73 -3.06 3.68 4.54
CA ASP A 73 -2.37 4.87 4.04
C ASP A 73 -1.65 4.56 2.73
N LEU A 74 -1.75 5.47 1.75
CA LEU A 74 -1.17 5.32 0.42
C LEU A 74 -0.80 6.70 -0.14
N TYR A 75 0.30 7.28 0.33
CA TYR A 75 0.68 8.63 -0.04
C TYR A 75 2.17 8.77 -0.38
N PRO A 76 2.51 9.53 -1.43
CA PRO A 76 3.84 10.11 -1.50
C PRO A 76 3.98 11.10 -0.34
N ASP A 77 5.06 11.00 0.44
CA ASP A 77 5.39 12.06 1.37
C ASP A 77 5.72 13.33 0.58
N SER A 78 5.75 14.46 1.30
CA SER A 78 5.70 15.86 0.89
C SER A 78 6.30 16.36 -0.44
N SER A 79 7.11 15.60 -1.20
CA SER A 79 7.67 16.06 -2.47
C SER A 79 7.00 15.53 -3.74
N LYS A 80 7.06 16.37 -4.77
CA LYS A 80 6.52 16.07 -6.10
C LYS A 80 7.32 15.01 -6.86
N TYR A 81 8.50 14.61 -6.38
CA TYR A 81 9.41 13.76 -7.14
C TYR A 81 8.83 12.37 -7.43
N TYR A 82 8.14 11.78 -6.46
CA TYR A 82 7.57 10.43 -6.57
C TYR A 82 6.20 10.42 -7.26
N LEU A 83 5.59 11.59 -7.47
CA LEU A 83 4.30 11.71 -8.15
C LEU A 83 4.39 11.22 -9.59
N GLY A 84 3.39 10.44 -10.00
CA GLY A 84 3.27 10.00 -11.38
C GLY A 84 4.24 8.89 -11.80
N LYS A 85 5.02 8.30 -10.88
CA LYS A 85 5.94 7.19 -11.20
C LYS A 85 5.34 5.79 -11.11
N GLY A 86 4.05 5.68 -10.78
CA GLY A 86 3.34 4.40 -10.69
C GLY A 86 3.69 3.56 -9.46
N ILE A 87 4.30 4.15 -8.44
CA ILE A 87 4.80 3.46 -7.23
C ILE A 87 3.70 2.66 -6.55
N SER A 88 2.55 3.30 -6.28
CA SER A 88 1.43 2.67 -5.57
C SER A 88 1.00 1.34 -6.18
N ILE A 89 0.74 1.30 -7.49
CA ILE A 89 0.32 0.09 -8.19
C ILE A 89 1.40 -0.99 -8.10
N SER A 90 2.64 -0.64 -8.44
CA SER A 90 3.76 -1.59 -8.47
C SER A 90 4.07 -2.16 -7.08
N LEU A 91 3.98 -1.31 -6.04
CA LEU A 91 4.21 -1.69 -4.66
C LEU A 91 3.11 -2.62 -4.14
N LEU A 92 1.82 -2.32 -4.36
CA LEU A 92 0.71 -3.18 -3.93
C LEU A 92 0.82 -4.58 -4.53
N LEU A 93 1.18 -4.69 -5.81
CA LEU A 93 1.42 -5.98 -6.48
C LEU A 93 2.61 -6.71 -5.86
N LYS A 94 3.69 -5.99 -5.53
CA LYS A 94 4.86 -6.58 -4.90
C LYS A 94 4.57 -7.05 -3.47
N CYS A 95 3.78 -6.30 -2.70
CA CYS A 95 3.33 -6.70 -1.37
C CYS A 95 2.51 -8.00 -1.45
N ARG A 96 1.55 -8.09 -2.38
CA ARG A 96 0.81 -9.34 -2.62
C ARG A 96 1.76 -10.52 -2.87
N GLU A 97 2.74 -10.34 -3.77
CA GLU A 97 3.73 -11.37 -4.10
C GLU A 97 4.54 -11.82 -2.88
N ILE A 98 5.04 -10.87 -2.07
CA ILE A 98 5.92 -11.14 -0.93
C ILE A 98 5.18 -11.79 0.23
N PHE A 99 3.99 -11.28 0.56
CA PHE A 99 3.25 -11.74 1.74
C PHE A 99 2.32 -12.92 1.46
N GLY A 100 1.95 -13.15 0.19
CA GLY A 100 0.96 -14.16 -0.18
C GLY A 100 -0.45 -13.85 0.35
N LYS A 101 -0.67 -12.63 0.84
CA LYS A 101 -1.95 -12.14 1.38
C LYS A 101 -2.69 -11.32 0.35
N ARG A 102 -4.02 -11.26 0.46
CA ARG A 102 -4.83 -10.36 -0.36
C ARG A 102 -4.59 -8.92 0.10
N ILE A 103 -4.37 -8.02 -0.85
CA ILE A 103 -4.31 -6.59 -0.54
C ILE A 103 -5.68 -6.00 -0.82
N ILE A 104 -6.30 -5.43 0.20
CA ILE A 104 -7.67 -4.94 0.14
C ILE A 104 -7.77 -3.46 0.47
N SER A 105 -8.80 -2.80 -0.05
CA SER A 105 -9.12 -1.41 0.32
C SER A 105 -10.56 -1.09 -0.05
N SER A 106 -11.25 -0.24 0.73
CA SER A 106 -12.65 0.12 0.44
C SER A 106 -12.75 1.35 -0.44
N SER A 107 -13.86 1.54 -1.17
CA SER A 107 -14.09 2.81 -1.89
C SER A 107 -14.67 3.92 -0.99
N ASN A 108 -14.92 3.60 0.29
CA ASN A 108 -15.54 4.43 1.33
C ASN A 108 -17.02 4.79 1.07
N LEU A 109 -17.72 4.05 0.21
CA LEU A 109 -19.17 4.20 0.04
C LEU A 109 -19.91 3.65 1.26
N LYS A 110 -19.39 2.59 1.87
CA LYS A 110 -19.85 2.03 3.14
C LYS A 110 -18.82 2.40 4.20
N LYS A 111 -19.15 3.38 5.05
CA LYS A 111 -18.36 3.64 6.25
C LYS A 111 -18.42 2.40 7.14
N SER A 112 -17.30 1.75 7.37
CA SER A 112 -17.15 0.90 8.53
C SER A 112 -16.65 1.77 9.69
N ASP A 113 -17.22 1.57 10.87
CA ASP A 113 -16.76 2.25 12.09
C ASP A 113 -15.44 1.67 12.61
N ASN A 114 -15.00 0.52 12.06
CA ASN A 114 -13.91 -0.30 12.62
C ASN A 114 -12.60 -0.23 11.84
N TYR A 115 -12.59 0.29 10.63
CA TYR A 115 -11.38 0.38 9.83
C TYR A 115 -11.17 1.84 9.47
N CYS A 116 -9.96 2.36 9.68
CA CYS A 116 -9.58 3.73 9.33
C CYS A 116 -9.60 3.91 7.81
N GLU A 117 -10.81 4.06 7.27
CA GLU A 117 -11.16 4.02 5.86
C GLU A 117 -11.13 5.42 5.30
N TRP A 118 -10.02 5.77 4.67
CA TRP A 118 -10.06 6.89 3.76
C TRP A 118 -9.15 6.69 2.56
N ASN A 119 -9.69 6.04 1.52
CA ASN A 119 -9.17 6.25 0.18
C ASN A 119 -9.61 7.63 -0.32
N THR A 120 -8.69 8.43 -0.83
CA THR A 120 -9.09 9.63 -1.57
C THR A 120 -9.65 9.29 -2.94
N PRO A 121 -10.51 10.16 -3.51
CA PRO A 121 -10.94 10.02 -4.91
C PRO A 121 -9.75 9.87 -5.87
N GLU A 122 -8.65 10.56 -5.61
CA GLU A 122 -7.42 10.43 -6.39
C GLU A 122 -6.81 9.03 -6.30
N ALA A 123 -6.82 8.38 -5.13
CA ALA A 123 -6.32 7.02 -4.98
C ALA A 123 -7.21 6.03 -5.75
N ILE A 124 -8.53 6.19 -5.67
CA ILE A 124 -9.50 5.40 -6.44
C ILE A 124 -9.21 5.52 -7.95
N ASP A 125 -9.13 6.74 -8.47
CA ASP A 125 -8.99 6.98 -9.90
C ASP A 125 -7.60 6.63 -10.45
N LYS A 126 -6.54 6.82 -9.66
CA LYS A 126 -5.16 6.66 -10.13
C LYS A 126 -4.53 5.32 -9.77
N VAL A 127 -5.10 4.58 -8.83
CA VAL A 127 -4.55 3.30 -8.34
C VAL A 127 -5.55 2.18 -8.53
N TRP A 128 -6.70 2.24 -7.88
CA TRP A 128 -7.65 1.14 -7.81
C TRP A 128 -8.38 0.88 -9.14
N ASN A 129 -8.94 1.91 -9.76
CA ASN A 129 -9.60 1.79 -11.06
C ASN A 129 -8.64 1.25 -12.16
N PRO A 130 -7.38 1.73 -12.26
CA PRO A 130 -6.39 1.14 -13.16
C PRO A 130 -6.04 -0.32 -12.85
N LEU A 131 -5.93 -0.70 -11.56
CA LEU A 131 -5.70 -2.10 -11.16
C LEU A 131 -6.85 -2.99 -11.63
N VAL A 132 -8.11 -2.56 -11.43
CA VAL A 132 -9.29 -3.29 -11.91
C VAL A 132 -9.30 -3.38 -13.43
N LYS A 133 -9.11 -2.26 -14.14
CA LYS A 133 -9.11 -2.22 -15.60
C LYS A 133 -8.03 -3.10 -16.22
N SER A 134 -6.90 -3.28 -15.54
CA SER A 134 -5.79 -4.14 -16.00
C SER A 134 -5.95 -5.61 -15.60
N GLY A 135 -7.05 -5.99 -14.93
CA GLY A 135 -7.28 -7.36 -14.48
C GLY A 135 -6.35 -7.78 -13.33
N LYS A 136 -5.81 -6.83 -12.58
CA LYS A 136 -4.92 -7.06 -11.43
C LYS A 136 -5.61 -6.81 -10.08
N ALA A 137 -6.84 -6.34 -10.12
CA ALA A 137 -7.71 -6.29 -8.97
C ALA A 137 -9.15 -6.58 -9.42
N ILE A 138 -9.99 -6.91 -8.47
CA ILE A 138 -11.45 -6.91 -8.61
C ILE A 138 -12.04 -5.85 -7.68
N TYR A 139 -13.21 -5.33 -8.05
CA TYR A 139 -14.01 -4.50 -7.16
C TYR A 139 -15.30 -5.23 -6.86
N ASP A 140 -15.51 -5.55 -5.58
CA ASP A 140 -16.73 -6.13 -5.06
C ASP A 140 -17.67 -5.00 -4.64
N GLN A 141 -18.79 -4.85 -5.35
CA GLN A 141 -19.78 -3.82 -5.07
C GLN A 141 -20.62 -4.13 -3.82
N ASP A 142 -20.83 -5.41 -3.53
CA ASP A 142 -21.64 -5.86 -2.40
C ASP A 142 -20.89 -5.64 -1.09
N GLU A 143 -19.57 -5.77 -1.09
CA GLU A 143 -18.72 -5.52 0.07
C GLU A 143 -18.03 -4.14 0.07
N ASP A 144 -18.18 -3.36 -1.01
CA ASP A 144 -17.46 -2.09 -1.21
C ASP A 144 -15.93 -2.27 -1.08
N LEU A 145 -15.38 -3.25 -1.78
CA LEU A 145 -14.01 -3.70 -1.58
C LEU A 145 -13.24 -3.90 -2.88
N TYR A 146 -12.13 -3.18 -3.03
CA TYR A 146 -11.08 -3.52 -3.98
C TYR A 146 -10.21 -4.65 -3.41
N VAL A 147 -9.93 -5.66 -4.23
CA VAL A 147 -9.07 -6.79 -3.88
C VAL A 147 -8.06 -7.00 -4.99
N VAL A 148 -6.77 -6.81 -4.70
CA VAL A 148 -5.69 -7.14 -5.63
C VAL A 148 -5.69 -8.67 -5.87
N ILE A 149 -5.54 -9.11 -7.12
CA ILE A 149 -5.49 -10.52 -7.59
C ILE A 149 -4.16 -10.89 -8.25
#